data_AF-A0A1Q4V560-F1
#
_entry.id   AF-A0A1Q4V560-F1
#
_cell.length_a   1.000
_cell.length_b   1.000
_cell.length_c   1.000
_cell.angle_alpha   90.00
_cell.angle_beta   90.00
_cell.angle_gamma   90.00
#
_symmetry.space_group_name_H-M   'P 1'
#
loop_
_entity.id
_entity.type
_entity.pdbx_description
1 polymer ?
#
loop_
_entity_poly.entity_id
_entity_poly.type
_entity_poly.pdbx_seq_one_letter_code
_entity_poly.pdbx_strand_id
1 'polypeptide(L)'
;MASHRQETKSHRVFGTIAGVSLAIGVLPGIGIGSAGSDVSAVIVASAVFIIVNQLIYSYPNSIRTAPPVATLVLAVVGFVQDALAWLLVSWLASQMGFGVEVDGVLAAVLGGLVVRTVTLAALALAPGREAA
;
A
#
# COMPACT_ATOMS: atom_id res chain seq x y z
N MET A 1 17.26 -0.09 -21.06
CA MET A 1 17.36 -0.06 -19.58
C MET A 1 16.34 0.85 -18.89
N ALA A 2 15.98 2.03 -19.44
CA ALA A 2 15.00 2.93 -18.81
C ALA A 2 13.54 2.42 -18.84
N SER A 3 13.09 1.74 -19.91
CA SER A 3 11.70 1.24 -20.00
C SER A 3 11.39 0.16 -18.96
N HIS A 4 12.35 -0.72 -18.64
CA HIS A 4 12.18 -1.79 -17.65
C HIS A 4 11.95 -1.27 -16.22
N ARG A 5 12.40 -0.07 -15.88
CA ARG A 5 12.20 0.52 -14.54
C ARG A 5 10.82 1.15 -14.39
N GLN A 6 10.18 1.54 -15.49
CA GLN A 6 8.87 2.19 -15.47
C GLN A 6 7.72 1.18 -15.30
N GLU A 7 7.85 -0.01 -15.88
CA GLU A 7 6.81 -1.04 -15.87
C GLU A 7 6.56 -1.61 -14.45
N THR A 8 7.63 -1.93 -13.71
CA THR A 8 7.54 -2.42 -12.33
C THR A 8 7.02 -1.37 -11.36
N LYS A 9 7.33 -0.09 -11.61
CA LYS A 9 6.83 1.04 -10.81
C LYS A 9 5.32 1.22 -11.00
N SER A 10 4.81 1.06 -12.22
CA SER A 10 3.38 1.19 -12.54
C SER A 10 2.54 0.14 -11.83
N HIS A 11 2.95 -1.14 -11.87
CA HIS A 11 2.22 -2.23 -11.21
C HIS A 11 2.21 -2.11 -9.69
N ARG A 12 3.29 -1.58 -9.10
CA ARG A 12 3.33 -1.33 -7.65
C ARG A 12 2.32 -0.26 -7.24
N VAL A 13 2.29 0.87 -7.96
CA VAL A 13 1.34 1.96 -7.67
C VAL A 13 -0.10 1.46 -7.82
N PHE A 14 -0.38 0.70 -8.88
CA PHE A 14 -1.69 0.08 -9.07
C PHE A 14 -2.05 -0.87 -7.92
N GLY A 15 -1.13 -1.75 -7.52
CA GLY A 15 -1.34 -2.67 -6.39
C GLY A 15 -1.58 -1.95 -5.06
N THR A 16 -0.88 -0.83 -4.82
CA THR A 16 -1.09 0.00 -3.63
C THR A 16 -2.46 0.65 -3.64
N ILE A 17 -2.86 1.27 -4.75
CA ILE A 17 -4.19 1.91 -4.87
C ILE A 17 -5.29 0.86 -4.71
N ALA A 18 -5.18 -0.28 -5.39
CA ALA A 18 -6.14 -1.37 -5.26
C ALA A 18 -6.21 -1.90 -3.81
N GLY A 19 -5.07 -2.05 -3.15
CA GLY A 19 -4.98 -2.49 -1.76
C GLY A 19 -5.63 -1.49 -0.79
N VAL A 20 -5.41 -0.19 -0.98
CA VAL A 20 -6.01 0.87 -0.15
C VAL A 20 -7.53 0.89 -0.35
N SER A 21 -8.00 0.84 -1.59
CA SER A 21 -9.45 0.78 -1.89
C SER A 21 -10.10 -0.45 -1.28
N LEU A 22 -9.45 -1.63 -1.38
CA LEU A 22 -9.95 -2.85 -0.75
C LEU A 22 -9.96 -2.74 0.78
N ALA A 23 -8.92 -2.16 1.38
CA ALA A 23 -8.86 -1.99 2.82
C ALA A 23 -10.01 -1.12 3.34
N ILE A 24 -10.31 -0.01 2.67
CA ILE A 24 -11.45 0.88 3.02
C ILE A 24 -12.80 0.17 2.83
N GLY A 25 -12.93 -0.67 1.79
CA GLY A 25 -14.20 -1.35 1.52
C GLY A 25 -14.47 -2.58 2.40
N VAL A 26 -13.43 -3.26 2.87
CA VAL A 26 -13.54 -4.58 3.53
C VAL A 26 -13.33 -4.51 5.04
N LEU A 27 -12.51 -3.58 5.55
CA LEU A 27 -12.21 -3.53 6.98
C LEU A 27 -13.20 -2.64 7.75
N PRO A 28 -13.89 -3.18 8.77
CA PRO A 28 -14.85 -2.42 9.57
C PRO A 28 -14.22 -1.31 10.44
N GLY A 29 -12.90 -1.22 10.51
CA GLY A 29 -12.16 -0.17 11.21
C GLY A 29 -11.42 0.80 10.29
N ILE A 30 -11.59 0.71 8.96
CA ILE A 30 -11.05 1.68 8.01
C ILE A 30 -12.22 2.17 7.17
N GLY A 31 -12.73 3.35 7.49
CA GLY A 31 -14.00 3.82 6.94
C GLY A 31 -13.94 5.26 6.47
N ILE A 32 -14.95 5.62 5.68
CA ILE A 32 -15.17 7.01 5.28
C ILE A 32 -16.00 7.68 6.38
N GLY A 33 -15.37 8.59 7.12
CA GLY A 33 -16.02 9.42 8.13
C GLY A 33 -17.00 10.40 7.50
N SER A 34 -17.95 10.91 8.30
CA SER A 34 -19.12 11.67 7.86
C SER A 34 -18.87 12.98 7.10
N ALA A 35 -17.61 13.41 6.98
CA ALA A 35 -17.19 14.67 6.35
C ALA A 35 -16.58 14.51 4.95
N GLY A 36 -16.22 13.29 4.52
CA GLY A 36 -15.52 13.04 3.26
C GLY A 36 -16.37 12.31 2.22
N SER A 37 -16.11 12.55 0.93
CA SER A 37 -16.59 11.67 -0.14
C SER A 37 -15.68 10.46 -0.27
N ASP A 38 -16.24 9.28 -0.57
CA ASP A 38 -15.53 8.00 -0.73
C ASP A 38 -14.27 8.13 -1.61
N VAL A 39 -14.38 8.94 -2.67
CA VAL A 39 -13.29 9.17 -3.63
C VAL A 39 -12.15 10.00 -3.03
N SER A 40 -12.46 11.06 -2.27
CA SER A 40 -11.45 11.93 -1.66
C SER A 40 -10.61 11.18 -0.62
N ALA A 41 -11.26 10.31 0.16
CA ALA A 41 -10.65 9.43 1.14
C ALA A 41 -9.62 8.49 0.50
N VAL A 42 -10.02 7.79 -0.57
CA VAL A 42 -9.15 6.87 -1.31
C VAL A 42 -7.98 7.62 -1.94
N ILE A 43 -8.19 8.81 -2.51
CA ILE A 43 -7.14 9.61 -3.14
C ILE A 43 -6.09 10.03 -2.12
N VAL A 44 -6.50 10.60 -0.98
CA VAL A 44 -5.58 11.09 0.05
C VAL A 44 -4.81 9.92 0.66
N ALA A 45 -5.50 8.83 1.03
CA ALA A 45 -4.85 7.64 1.57
C ALA A 45 -3.84 7.06 0.56
N SER A 46 -4.24 6.89 -0.70
CA SER A 46 -3.35 6.39 -1.75
C SER A 46 -2.13 7.31 -1.96
N ALA A 47 -2.32 8.63 -1.92
CA ALA A 47 -1.24 9.60 -2.06
C ALA A 47 -0.22 9.46 -0.91
N VAL A 48 -0.69 9.36 0.35
CA VAL A 48 0.17 9.15 1.51
C VAL A 48 0.96 7.86 1.36
N PHE A 49 0.30 6.75 1.01
CA PHE A 49 0.96 5.47 0.78
C PHE A 49 2.03 5.55 -0.31
N ILE A 50 1.72 6.17 -1.46
CA ILE A 50 2.67 6.33 -2.55
C ILE A 50 3.88 7.15 -2.09
N ILE A 51 3.67 8.25 -1.36
CA ILE A 51 4.75 9.11 -0.85
C ILE A 51 5.63 8.34 0.14
N VAL A 52 5.03 7.66 1.12
CA VAL A 52 5.75 6.85 2.11
C VAL A 52 6.55 5.73 1.43
N ASN A 53 5.95 5.05 0.45
CA ASN A 53 6.60 3.99 -0.34
C ASN A 53 7.72 4.49 -1.25
N GLN A 54 7.72 5.78 -1.59
CA GLN A 54 8.80 6.42 -2.32
C GLN A 54 9.93 6.87 -1.39
N LEU A 55 9.62 7.31 -0.17
CA LEU A 55 10.60 7.72 0.83
C LEU A 55 11.35 6.53 1.42
N ILE A 56 10.62 5.44 1.71
CA ILE A 56 11.16 4.21 2.27
C ILE A 56 10.93 3.09 1.26
N TYR A 57 11.99 2.74 0.54
CA TYR A 57 11.94 1.68 -0.46
C TYR A 57 12.00 0.30 0.22
N SER A 58 10.84 -0.33 0.39
CA SER A 58 10.69 -1.63 1.05
C SER A 58 10.23 -2.76 0.11
N TYR A 59 10.47 -2.63 -1.20
CA TYR A 59 10.01 -3.59 -2.20
C TYR A 59 11.17 -4.35 -2.87
N PRO A 60 11.02 -5.65 -3.16
CA PRO A 60 12.00 -6.36 -3.98
C PRO A 60 11.93 -5.88 -5.43
N ASN A 61 13.09 -5.79 -6.11
CA ASN A 61 13.16 -5.44 -7.54
C ASN A 61 12.48 -6.49 -8.45
N SER A 62 12.41 -7.74 -7.99
CA SER A 62 11.67 -8.82 -8.64
C SER A 62 11.41 -9.93 -7.61
N ILE A 63 10.14 -10.35 -7.48
CA ILE A 63 9.75 -11.43 -6.56
C ILE A 63 10.33 -12.78 -7.02
N ARG A 64 10.51 -12.97 -8.33
CA ARG A 64 10.95 -14.25 -8.91
C ARG A 64 12.45 -14.50 -8.80
N THR A 65 13.28 -13.45 -8.75
CA THR A 65 14.74 -13.58 -8.71
C THR A 65 15.36 -13.22 -7.36
N ALA A 66 14.59 -12.63 -6.44
CA ALA A 66 15.07 -12.31 -5.10
C ALA A 66 15.16 -13.57 -4.21
N PRO A 67 16.21 -13.70 -3.38
CA PRO A 67 16.30 -14.76 -2.39
C PRO A 67 15.04 -14.79 -1.49
N PRO A 68 14.46 -15.98 -1.21
CA PRO A 68 13.20 -16.08 -0.44
C PRO A 68 13.26 -15.36 0.91
N VAL A 69 14.38 -15.47 1.61
CA VAL A 69 14.63 -14.82 2.91
C VAL A 69 14.63 -13.30 2.77
N ALA A 70 15.27 -12.76 1.73
CA ALA A 70 15.30 -11.32 1.49
C ALA A 70 13.90 -10.78 1.17
N THR A 71 13.11 -11.51 0.38
CA THR A 71 11.72 -11.17 0.09
C THR A 71 10.86 -11.16 1.35
N LEU A 72 11.07 -12.12 2.26
CA LEU A 72 10.32 -12.22 3.51
C LEU A 72 10.65 -11.06 4.47
N VAL A 73 11.93 -10.69 4.59
CA VAL A 73 12.36 -9.52 5.37
C VAL A 73 11.76 -8.23 4.79
N LEU A 74 11.84 -8.03 3.46
CA LEU A 74 11.24 -6.87 2.81
C LEU A 74 9.72 -6.87 2.98
N ALA A 75 9.06 -8.02 2.92
CA ALA A 75 7.62 -8.16 3.16
C ALA A 75 7.24 -7.68 4.57
N VAL A 76 7.98 -8.11 5.60
CA VAL A 76 7.74 -7.72 7.00
C VAL A 76 8.01 -6.23 7.23
N VAL A 77 9.15 -5.71 6.73
CA VAL A 77 9.48 -4.29 6.86
C VAL A 77 8.43 -3.42 6.18
N GLY A 78 8.04 -3.79 4.95
CA GLY A 78 7.02 -3.06 4.22
C GLY A 78 5.64 -3.19 4.84
N PHE A 79 5.30 -4.32 5.46
CA PHE A 79 4.07 -4.47 6.23
C PHE A 79 4.01 -3.51 7.43
N VAL A 80 5.09 -3.39 8.20
CA VAL A 80 5.17 -2.42 9.31
C VAL A 80 5.03 -1.00 8.79
N GLN A 81 5.69 -0.68 7.67
CA GLN A 81 5.56 0.61 6.99
C GLN A 81 4.12 0.89 6.55
N ASP A 82 3.43 -0.08 5.96
CA ASP A 82 2.04 0.05 5.51
C ASP A 82 1.09 0.29 6.71
N ALA A 83 1.33 -0.36 7.85
CA ALA A 83 0.59 -0.09 9.08
C ALA A 83 0.84 1.31 9.64
N LEU A 84 2.10 1.76 9.64
CA LEU A 84 2.46 3.13 10.05
C LEU A 84 1.87 4.18 9.10
N ALA A 85 1.79 3.87 7.79
CA ALA A 85 1.15 4.74 6.81
C ALA A 85 -0.35 4.90 7.11
N TRP A 86 -1.07 3.86 7.52
CA TRP A 86 -2.46 3.98 7.97
C TRP A 86 -2.62 4.88 9.20
N LEU A 87 -1.73 4.74 10.20
CA LEU A 87 -1.73 5.63 11.36
C LEU A 87 -1.44 7.09 10.97
N LEU A 88 -0.54 7.30 10.01
CA LEU A 88 -0.27 8.62 9.46
C LEU A 88 -1.48 9.20 8.71
N VAL A 89 -2.20 8.38 7.93
CA VAL A 89 -3.45 8.78 7.26
C VAL A 89 -4.50 9.19 8.28
N SER A 90 -4.68 8.41 9.35
CA SER A 90 -5.59 8.73 10.45
C SER A 90 -5.23 10.05 11.15
N TRP A 91 -3.95 10.24 11.47
CA TRP A 91 -3.47 11.48 12.04
C TRP A 91 -3.72 12.67 11.10
N LEU A 92 -3.47 12.50 9.81
CA LEU A 92 -3.66 13.55 8.80
C LEU A 92 -5.14 13.90 8.61
N ALA A 93 -6.01 12.88 8.61
CA ALA A 93 -7.46 13.04 8.55
C ALA A 93 -7.97 13.87 9.73
N SER A 94 -7.47 13.62 10.94
CA SER A 94 -7.85 14.39 12.13
C SER A 94 -7.45 15.88 12.05
N GLN A 95 -6.35 16.21 11.37
CA GLN A 95 -5.85 17.58 11.24
C GLN A 95 -6.50 18.36 10.10
N MET A 96 -6.78 17.69 8.97
CA MET A 96 -7.31 18.34 7.77
C MET A 96 -8.84 18.23 7.65
N GLY A 97 -9.50 17.50 8.55
CA GLY A 97 -10.95 17.27 8.50
C GLY A 97 -11.39 16.40 7.32
N PHE A 98 -10.48 15.61 6.74
CA PHE A 98 -10.81 14.66 5.70
C PHE A 98 -11.38 13.38 6.31
N GLY A 99 -12.46 12.84 5.73
CA GLY A 99 -13.19 11.72 6.30
C GLY A 99 -12.53 10.35 6.13
N VAL A 100 -11.25 10.16 6.45
CA VAL A 100 -10.67 8.80 6.56
C VAL A 100 -10.48 8.49 8.03
N GLU A 101 -11.26 7.55 8.55
CA GLU A 101 -11.15 7.10 9.93
C GLU A 101 -10.47 5.74 9.97
N VAL A 102 -9.47 5.61 10.85
CA VAL A 102 -8.81 4.34 11.15
C VAL A 102 -8.99 4.10 12.65
N ASP A 103 -9.76 3.08 12.99
CA ASP A 103 -10.14 2.75 14.36
C ASP A 103 -9.00 2.02 15.08
N GLY A 104 -7.98 2.79 15.44
CA GLY A 104 -6.86 2.35 16.26
C GLY A 104 -5.80 1.52 15.53
N VAL A 105 -4.87 0.99 16.33
CA VAL A 105 -3.67 0.29 15.85
C VAL A 105 -4.02 -1.01 15.14
N LEU A 106 -5.03 -1.75 15.63
CA LEU A 106 -5.41 -3.02 15.03
C LEU A 106 -5.96 -2.84 13.60
N ALA A 107 -6.82 -1.85 13.38
CA ALA A 107 -7.32 -1.53 12.05
C ALA A 107 -6.18 -1.16 11.11
N ALA A 108 -5.24 -0.31 11.56
CA ALA A 108 -4.06 0.06 10.79
C ALA A 108 -3.17 -1.15 10.43
N VAL A 109 -2.95 -2.07 11.38
CA VAL A 109 -2.18 -3.30 11.15
C VAL A 109 -2.85 -4.21 10.12
N LEU A 110 -4.16 -4.45 10.25
CA LEU A 110 -4.90 -5.28 9.30
C LEU A 110 -5.02 -4.62 7.92
N GLY A 111 -5.21 -3.30 7.87
CA GLY A 111 -5.17 -2.53 6.64
C GLY A 111 -3.81 -2.60 5.96
N GLY A 112 -2.72 -2.52 6.73
CA GLY A 112 -1.37 -2.69 6.23
C GLY A 112 -1.16 -4.08 5.64
N LEU A 113 -1.71 -5.12 6.27
CA LEU A 113 -1.66 -6.50 5.75
C LEU A 113 -2.37 -6.62 4.40
N VAL A 114 -3.56 -6.02 4.26
CA VAL A 114 -4.33 -6.05 3.01
C VAL A 114 -3.59 -5.31 1.90
N VAL A 115 -3.12 -4.08 2.16
CA VAL A 115 -2.36 -3.32 1.16
C VAL A 115 -1.11 -4.08 0.73
N ARG A 116 -0.38 -4.68 1.69
CA ARG A 116 0.84 -5.42 1.41
C ARG A 116 0.58 -6.66 0.57
N THR A 117 -0.42 -7.46 0.94
CA THR A 117 -0.76 -8.70 0.23
C THR A 117 -1.23 -8.40 -1.19
N VAL A 118 -2.10 -7.40 -1.39
CA VAL A 118 -2.56 -6.98 -2.71
C VAL A 118 -1.41 -6.44 -3.56
N THR A 119 -0.52 -5.62 -2.99
CA THR A 119 0.62 -5.07 -3.71
C THR A 119 1.60 -6.16 -4.15
N LEU A 120 1.91 -7.12 -3.26
CA LEU A 120 2.77 -8.25 -3.60
C LEU A 120 2.12 -9.20 -4.62
N ALA A 121 0.81 -9.43 -4.53
CA ALA A 121 0.06 -10.20 -5.51
C ALA A 121 0.10 -9.52 -6.90
N ALA A 122 -0.10 -8.21 -6.96
CA ALA A 122 0.01 -7.45 -8.20
C ALA A 122 1.42 -7.52 -8.80
N LEU A 123 2.47 -7.48 -7.96
CA LEU A 123 3.86 -7.68 -8.38
C LEU A 123 4.16 -9.12 -8.83
N ALA A 124 3.50 -10.12 -8.25
CA ALA A 124 3.67 -11.53 -8.63
C ALA A 124 2.97 -11.86 -9.96
N LEU A 125 1.81 -11.26 -10.20
CA LEU A 125 1.02 -11.36 -11.44
C LEU A 125 1.57 -10.48 -12.56
N ALA A 126 2.35 -9.45 -12.23
CA ALA A 126 3.07 -8.67 -13.23
C ALA A 126 3.87 -9.62 -14.14
N PRO A 127 3.77 -9.47 -15.48
CA PRO A 127 4.48 -10.33 -16.41
C PRO A 127 5.99 -10.18 -16.21
N GLY A 128 6.57 -11.05 -15.40
CA GLY A 128 8.00 -11.31 -15.44
C GLY A 128 8.27 -12.07 -16.71
N ARG A 129 8.80 -11.40 -17.74
CA ARG A 129 9.42 -12.14 -18.85
C ARG A 129 10.54 -12.98 -18.24
N GLU A 130 10.33 -14.29 -18.21
CA GLU A 130 11.41 -15.24 -18.24
C GLU A 130 12.33 -14.83 -19.39
N ALA A 131 13.63 -14.86 -19.11
CA ALA A 131 14.67 -14.65 -20.10
C ALA A 131 14.35 -15.49 -21.35
N ALA A 132 14.11 -14.81 -22.46
CA ALA A 132 14.32 -15.34 -23.80
C ALA A 132 15.59 -14.69 -24.33
#